data_AF-A0A955UXL5-F1
#
_entry.id   AF-A0A955UXL5-F1
#
_cell.length_a   1.000
_cell.length_b   1.000
_cell.length_c   1.000
_cell.angle_alpha   90.00
_cell.angle_beta   90.00
_cell.angle_gamma   90.00
#
_symmetry.space_group_name_H-M   'P 1'
#
loop_
_entity.id
_entity.type
_entity.pdbx_description
1 polymer ?
#
loop_
_entity_poly.entity_id
_entity_poly.type
_entity_poly.pdbx_seq_one_letter_code
_entity_poly.pdbx_strand_id
1 'polypeptide(L)'
;MASPASTDDALRSRLERRHLRAGWTLVLVFGVAGLALEALHGFKAGFYLDVSNETRRLMWSLAHAHGTLIGLLNLAFAAGLGRLALPVAQLRAASACFVAAGVAMPAGFALGGVVVYGGDPGPAVALAPLGALLLLVAVALAA
;
A
#
# COMPACT_ATOMS: atom_id res chain seq x y z
N MET A 1 25.15 -7.00 -33.02
CA MET A 1 25.40 -7.86 -31.84
C MET A 1 25.04 -7.04 -30.62
N ALA A 2 23.86 -7.25 -30.01
CA ALA A 2 23.44 -6.49 -28.84
C ALA A 2 24.30 -6.90 -27.64
N SER A 3 24.98 -5.94 -27.00
CA SER A 3 25.71 -6.19 -25.75
C SER A 3 24.73 -6.72 -24.71
N PRO A 4 25.04 -7.81 -23.98
CA PRO A 4 24.17 -8.28 -22.91
C PRO A 4 23.99 -7.14 -21.90
N ALA A 5 22.73 -6.78 -21.63
CA ALA A 5 22.40 -5.80 -20.60
C ALA A 5 23.13 -6.17 -19.31
N SER A 6 23.72 -5.18 -18.63
CA SER A 6 24.45 -5.45 -17.40
C SER A 6 23.51 -6.10 -16.37
N THR A 7 24.03 -6.91 -15.45
CA THR A 7 23.23 -7.55 -14.39
C THR A 7 22.37 -6.52 -13.62
N ASP A 8 22.86 -5.29 -13.52
CA ASP A 8 22.18 -4.16 -12.88
C ASP A 8 21.00 -3.63 -13.72
N ASP A 9 21.15 -3.55 -15.05
CA ASP A 9 20.05 -3.20 -15.96
C ASP A 9 18.94 -4.25 -15.89
N ALA A 10 19.32 -5.54 -15.88
CA ALA A 10 18.39 -6.65 -15.76
C ALA A 10 17.63 -6.60 -14.42
N LEU A 11 18.31 -6.25 -13.32
CA LEU A 11 17.69 -6.07 -12.01
C LEU A 11 16.71 -4.89 -12.02
N ARG A 12 17.14 -3.72 -12.50
CA ARG A 12 16.30 -2.51 -12.57
C ARG A 12 15.02 -2.80 -13.34
N SER A 13 15.12 -3.44 -14.50
CA SER A 13 13.97 -3.86 -15.30
C SER A 13 13.02 -4.83 -14.56
N ARG A 14 13.55 -5.73 -13.71
CA ARG A 14 12.73 -6.61 -12.86
C ARG A 14 12.02 -5.83 -11.75
N LEU A 15 12.72 -4.89 -11.10
CA LEU A 15 12.14 -4.05 -10.05
C LEU A 15 11.04 -3.16 -10.62
N GLU A 16 11.28 -2.52 -11.77
CA GLU A 16 10.29 -1.72 -12.49
C GLU A 16 9.00 -2.52 -12.75
N ARG A 17 9.11 -3.70 -13.38
CA ARG A 17 7.94 -4.57 -13.62
C ARG A 17 7.24 -4.98 -12.34
N ARG A 18 7.99 -5.27 -11.26
CA ARG A 18 7.42 -5.62 -9.96
C ARG A 18 6.59 -4.46 -9.41
N HIS A 19 7.12 -3.26 -9.40
CA HIS A 19 6.46 -2.08 -8.84
C HIS A 19 5.30 -1.58 -9.71
N LEU A 20 5.38 -1.70 -11.04
CA LEU A 20 4.23 -1.50 -11.92
C LEU A 20 3.09 -2.45 -11.59
N ARG A 21 3.38 -3.76 -11.51
CA ARG A 21 2.37 -4.77 -11.18
C ARG A 21 1.79 -4.56 -9.78
N ALA A 22 2.65 -4.35 -8.78
CA ALA A 22 2.23 -4.12 -7.40
C ALA A 22 1.38 -2.84 -7.30
N GLY A 23 1.84 -1.74 -7.89
CA GLY A 23 1.14 -0.46 -7.89
C GLY A 23 -0.24 -0.54 -8.50
N TRP A 24 -0.35 -1.07 -9.73
CA TRP A 24 -1.65 -1.26 -10.38
C TRP A 24 -2.56 -2.25 -9.64
N THR A 25 -1.99 -3.31 -9.05
CA THR A 25 -2.77 -4.26 -8.23
C THR A 25 -3.35 -3.57 -7.00
N LEU A 26 -2.54 -2.79 -6.28
CA LEU A 26 -2.99 -2.04 -5.11
C LEU A 26 -4.06 -1.00 -5.48
N VAL A 27 -3.83 -0.21 -6.54
CA VAL A 27 -4.81 0.78 -7.03
C VAL A 27 -6.12 0.09 -7.42
N LEU A 28 -6.08 -1.04 -8.12
CA LEU A 28 -7.29 -1.77 -8.49
C LEU A 28 -8.03 -2.31 -7.26
N VAL A 29 -7.33 -3.03 -6.38
CA VAL A 29 -7.93 -3.65 -5.18
C VAL A 29 -8.54 -2.59 -4.27
N PHE A 30 -7.80 -1.54 -3.95
CA PHE A 30 -8.25 -0.50 -3.02
C PHE A 30 -9.17 0.54 -3.68
N GLY A 31 -9.09 0.73 -5.00
CA GLY A 31 -10.08 1.48 -5.76
C GLY A 31 -11.44 0.78 -5.75
N VAL A 32 -11.47 -0.54 -5.99
CA VAL A 32 -12.69 -1.35 -5.87
C VAL A 32 -13.20 -1.36 -4.44
N ALA A 33 -12.32 -1.45 -3.44
CA ALA A 33 -12.72 -1.33 -2.04
C ALA A 33 -13.36 0.03 -1.75
N GLY A 34 -12.75 1.14 -2.20
CA GLY A 34 -13.32 2.49 -2.05
C GLY A 34 -14.71 2.60 -2.68
N LEU A 35 -14.87 2.12 -3.91
CA LEU A 35 -16.17 2.08 -4.59
C LEU A 35 -17.20 1.26 -3.80
N ALA A 36 -16.80 0.13 -3.21
CA ALA A 36 -17.67 -0.66 -2.35
C ALA A 36 -18.10 0.12 -1.09
N LEU A 37 -17.18 0.84 -0.44
CA LEU A 37 -17.49 1.66 0.74
C LEU A 37 -18.39 2.86 0.39
N GLU A 38 -18.22 3.46 -0.78
CA GLU A 38 -19.13 4.49 -1.31
C GLU A 38 -20.52 3.91 -1.60
N ALA A 39 -20.60 2.70 -2.14
CA ALA A 39 -21.87 2.01 -2.33
C ALA A 39 -22.56 1.73 -0.98
N LEU A 40 -21.82 1.26 0.04
CA LEU A 40 -22.36 1.07 1.39
C LEU A 40 -22.90 2.38 2.00
N HIS A 41 -22.23 3.52 1.74
CA HIS A 41 -22.75 4.84 2.07
C HIS A 41 -24.06 5.13 1.32
N GLY A 42 -24.06 4.99 -0.01
CA GLY A 42 -25.21 5.32 -0.86
C GLY A 42 -26.46 4.50 -0.54
N PHE A 43 -26.29 3.20 -0.26
CA PHE A 43 -27.38 2.30 0.13
C PHE A 43 -27.74 2.34 1.61
N LYS A 44 -27.06 3.17 2.41
CA LYS A 44 -27.31 3.30 3.86
C LYS A 44 -27.24 1.97 4.61
N ALA A 45 -26.24 1.15 4.29
CA ALA A 45 -26.08 -0.15 4.92
C ALA A 45 -25.76 -0.01 6.42
N GLY A 46 -26.68 -0.45 7.30
CA GLY A 46 -26.57 -0.23 8.76
C GLY A 46 -25.28 -0.79 9.38
N PHE A 47 -24.80 -1.95 8.91
CA PHE A 47 -23.55 -2.55 9.39
C PHE A 47 -22.30 -1.67 9.17
N TYR A 48 -22.41 -0.63 8.36
CA TYR A 48 -21.33 0.29 8.04
C TYR A 48 -21.64 1.74 8.44
N LEU A 49 -22.91 2.17 8.32
CA LEU A 49 -23.33 3.54 8.61
C LEU A 49 -23.94 3.80 9.98
N ASP A 50 -24.38 2.76 10.70
CA ASP A 50 -24.87 2.96 12.06
C ASP A 50 -23.77 3.58 12.94
N VAL A 51 -24.19 4.37 13.93
CA VAL A 51 -23.29 5.10 14.85
C VAL A 51 -22.32 4.14 15.56
N SER A 52 -22.80 2.94 15.91
CA SER A 52 -21.98 1.87 16.51
C SER A 52 -20.84 1.36 15.62
N ASN A 53 -20.87 1.67 14.31
CA ASN A 53 -19.89 1.24 13.32
C ASN A 53 -18.91 2.35 12.90
N GLU A 54 -18.84 3.47 13.62
CA GLU A 54 -17.93 4.58 13.35
C GLU A 54 -16.46 4.13 13.20
N THR A 55 -15.95 3.32 14.13
CA THR A 55 -14.56 2.85 14.08
C THR A 55 -14.32 1.92 12.91
N ARG A 56 -15.25 0.99 12.61
CA ARG A 56 -15.19 0.14 11.41
C ARG A 56 -15.10 1.00 10.16
N ARG A 57 -15.97 2.00 10.07
CA ARG A 57 -16.03 2.93 8.94
C ARG A 57 -14.72 3.68 8.78
N LEU A 58 -14.20 4.28 9.85
CA LEU A 58 -12.91 4.96 9.84
C LEU A 58 -11.77 4.03 9.41
N MET A 59 -11.69 2.83 9.99
CA MET A 59 -10.65 1.85 9.69
C MET A 59 -10.68 1.42 8.22
N TRP A 60 -11.86 1.12 7.67
CA TRP A 60 -11.97 0.72 6.27
C TRP A 60 -11.70 1.88 5.31
N SER A 61 -12.10 3.11 5.67
CA SER A 61 -11.73 4.33 4.95
C SER A 61 -10.20 4.52 4.90
N LEU A 62 -9.53 4.37 6.04
CA LEU A 62 -8.06 4.47 6.11
C LEU A 62 -7.38 3.35 5.31
N ALA A 63 -7.91 2.13 5.34
CA ALA A 63 -7.37 1.00 4.60
C ALA A 63 -7.35 1.26 3.09
N HIS A 64 -8.47 1.66 2.50
CA HIS A 64 -8.50 1.91 1.05
C HIS A 64 -7.70 3.16 0.67
N ALA A 65 -7.75 4.22 1.47
CA ALA A 65 -7.03 5.46 1.17
C ALA A 65 -5.52 5.20 1.11
N HIS A 66 -4.96 4.55 2.14
CA HIS A 66 -3.54 4.26 2.20
C HIS A 66 -3.12 3.17 1.22
N GLY A 67 -3.96 2.16 0.99
CA GLY A 67 -3.69 1.15 -0.03
C GLY A 67 -3.57 1.74 -1.44
N THR A 68 -4.48 2.65 -1.81
CA THR A 68 -4.43 3.37 -3.09
C THR A 68 -3.21 4.30 -3.16
N LEU A 69 -2.95 5.09 -2.10
CA LEU A 69 -1.79 5.99 -2.05
C LEU A 69 -0.47 5.23 -2.21
N ILE A 70 -0.28 4.12 -1.47
CA ILE A 70 0.93 3.30 -1.59
C ILE A 70 1.01 2.64 -2.97
N GLY A 71 -0.12 2.27 -3.56
CA GLY A 71 -0.19 1.83 -4.95
C GLY A 71 0.37 2.86 -5.92
N LEU A 72 -0.05 4.13 -5.78
CA LEU A 72 0.48 5.25 -6.58
C LEU A 72 1.97 5.50 -6.32
N LEU A 73 2.43 5.39 -5.08
CA LEU A 73 3.86 5.51 -4.74
C LEU A 73 4.70 4.39 -5.37
N ASN A 74 4.17 3.17 -5.48
CA ASN A 74 4.83 2.09 -6.23
C ASN A 74 4.95 2.43 -7.72
N LEU A 75 3.91 3.00 -8.33
CA LEU A 75 3.96 3.46 -9.73
C LEU A 75 4.97 4.60 -9.91
N ALA A 76 5.00 5.57 -8.98
CA ALA A 76 5.97 6.66 -8.98
C ALA A 76 7.40 6.15 -8.84
N PHE A 77 7.64 5.19 -7.94
CA PHE A 77 8.94 4.56 -7.76
C PHE A 77 9.39 3.82 -9.04
N ALA A 78 8.49 3.07 -9.69
CA ALA A 78 8.79 2.44 -10.97
C ALA A 78 9.16 3.46 -12.06
N ALA A 79 8.38 4.54 -12.19
CA ALA A 79 8.63 5.60 -13.17
C ALA A 79 9.93 6.38 -12.89
N GLY A 80 10.32 6.50 -11.62
CA GLY A 80 11.55 7.16 -11.19
C GLY A 80 12.82 6.29 -11.27
N LEU A 81 12.68 4.97 -11.40
CA LEU A 81 13.78 4.02 -11.21
C LEU A 81 14.99 4.28 -12.14
N GLY A 82 14.74 4.72 -13.38
CA GLY A 82 15.79 5.08 -14.35
C GLY A 82 16.60 6.32 -13.97
N ARG A 83 16.06 7.18 -13.09
CA ARG A 83 16.71 8.42 -12.62
C ARG A 83 17.44 8.23 -11.29
N LEU A 84 17.16 7.14 -10.58
CA LEU A 84 17.80 6.83 -9.31
C LEU A 84 19.19 6.23 -9.53
N ALA A 85 20.23 6.98 -9.13
CA ALA A 85 21.62 6.54 -9.12
C ALA A 85 22.00 5.84 -7.80
N LEU A 86 21.13 4.94 -7.33
CA LEU A 86 21.27 4.27 -6.04
C LEU A 86 22.02 2.93 -6.15
N PRO A 87 22.78 2.53 -5.11
CA PRO A 87 23.35 1.19 -5.02
C PRO A 87 22.28 0.10 -5.11
N VAL A 88 22.62 -1.03 -5.73
CA VAL A 88 21.73 -2.19 -5.91
C VAL A 88 21.12 -2.69 -4.59
N ALA A 89 21.89 -2.71 -3.50
CA ALA A 89 21.41 -3.13 -2.19
C ALA A 89 20.31 -2.18 -1.66
N GLN A 90 20.50 -0.87 -1.83
CA GLN A 90 19.55 0.16 -1.41
C GLN A 90 18.25 0.08 -2.23
N LEU A 91 18.34 -0.14 -3.54
CA LEU A 91 17.16 -0.36 -4.40
C LEU A 91 16.35 -1.59 -3.97
N ARG A 92 17.02 -2.70 -3.62
CA ARG A 92 16.35 -3.91 -3.13
C ARG A 92 15.66 -3.67 -1.78
N ALA A 93 16.33 -2.96 -0.87
CA ALA A 93 15.77 -2.61 0.44
C ALA A 93 14.54 -1.69 0.29
N ALA A 94 14.65 -0.62 -0.51
CA ALA A 94 13.53 0.27 -0.81
C ALA A 94 12.36 -0.50 -1.43
N SER A 95 12.64 -1.37 -2.41
CA SER A 95 11.63 -2.22 -3.06
C SER A 95 10.90 -3.12 -2.07
N ALA A 96 11.64 -3.80 -1.18
CA ALA A 96 11.06 -4.67 -0.16
C ALA A 96 10.19 -3.87 0.82
N CYS A 97 10.66 -2.71 1.27
CA CYS A 97 9.92 -1.85 2.19
C CYS A 97 8.63 -1.31 1.57
N PHE A 98 8.64 -0.84 0.31
CA PHE A 98 7.44 -0.40 -0.40
C PHE A 98 6.39 -1.50 -0.51
N VAL A 99 6.81 -2.71 -0.89
CA VAL A 99 5.90 -3.85 -1.06
C VAL A 99 5.33 -4.30 0.28
N ALA A 100 6.17 -4.37 1.31
CA ALA A 100 5.74 -4.73 2.66
C ALA A 100 4.78 -3.68 3.25
N ALA A 101 5.07 -2.39 3.08
CA ALA A 101 4.19 -1.30 3.49
C ALA A 101 2.82 -1.36 2.79
N GLY A 102 2.80 -1.64 1.49
CA GLY A 102 1.59 -1.77 0.69
C GLY A 102 0.67 -2.94 1.09
N VAL A 103 1.18 -3.88 1.89
CA VAL A 103 0.38 -4.94 2.50
C VAL A 103 0.07 -4.60 3.95
N ALA A 104 1.11 -4.34 4.75
CA ALA A 104 1.02 -4.19 6.20
C ALA A 104 0.06 -3.06 6.60
N MET A 105 0.23 -1.87 6.02
CA MET A 105 -0.56 -0.72 6.42
C MET A 105 -2.06 -0.89 6.13
N PRO A 106 -2.48 -1.14 4.88
CA PRO A 106 -3.90 -1.27 4.61
C PRO A 106 -4.50 -2.53 5.23
N ALA A 107 -3.76 -3.64 5.35
CA ALA A 107 -4.26 -4.82 6.06
C ALA A 107 -4.46 -4.54 7.55
N GLY A 108 -3.57 -3.79 8.19
CA GLY A 108 -3.73 -3.41 9.60
C GLY A 108 -5.01 -2.63 9.85
N PHE A 109 -5.30 -1.64 9.01
CA PHE A 109 -6.56 -0.91 9.07
C PHE A 109 -7.77 -1.79 8.73
N ALA A 110 -7.72 -2.56 7.63
CA ALA A 110 -8.85 -3.39 7.20
C ALA A 110 -9.24 -4.41 8.28
N LEU A 111 -8.26 -5.13 8.82
CA LEU A 111 -8.45 -6.13 9.86
C LEU A 111 -8.80 -5.50 11.22
N GLY A 112 -8.21 -4.34 11.54
CA GLY A 112 -8.57 -3.57 12.74
C GLY A 112 -10.03 -3.09 12.73
N GLY A 113 -10.63 -2.92 11.55
CA GLY A 113 -12.05 -2.60 11.40
C GLY A 113 -13.00 -3.80 11.46
N VAL A 114 -12.52 -5.06 11.46
CA VAL A 114 -13.41 -6.25 11.42
C VAL A 114 -14.12 -6.46 12.75
N VAL A 115 -13.37 -6.45 13.86
CA VAL A 115 -13.87 -6.57 15.23
C VAL A 115 -13.47 -5.32 16.01
N VAL A 116 -14.44 -4.63 16.60
CA VAL A 116 -14.29 -3.37 17.33
C VAL A 116 -14.65 -3.60 18.79
N TYR A 117 -13.84 -3.07 19.71
CA TYR A 117 -13.96 -3.28 21.15
C TYR A 117 -14.22 -1.94 21.84
N GLY A 118 -15.45 -1.67 22.27
CA GLY A 118 -15.76 -0.43 23.00
C GLY A 118 -15.49 0.86 22.21
N GLY A 119 -15.51 0.79 20.88
CA GLY A 119 -15.12 1.89 19.99
C GLY A 119 -13.65 1.85 19.55
N ASP A 120 -12.82 0.99 20.12
CA ASP A 120 -11.43 0.81 19.71
C ASP A 120 -11.29 -0.21 18.57
N PRO A 121 -10.37 0.01 17.62
CA PRO A 121 -10.09 -0.96 16.57
C PRO A 121 -9.49 -2.26 17.15
N GLY A 122 -9.69 -3.37 16.44
CA GLY A 122 -9.08 -4.64 16.79
C GLY A 122 -7.54 -4.60 16.76
N PRO A 123 -6.87 -5.53 17.47
CA PRO A 123 -5.41 -5.50 17.68
C PRO A 123 -4.58 -5.54 16.38
N ALA A 124 -5.15 -6.05 15.28
CA ALA A 124 -4.51 -6.06 13.98
C ALA A 124 -4.14 -4.65 13.46
N VAL A 125 -4.77 -3.59 14.00
CA VAL A 125 -4.41 -2.19 13.72
C VAL A 125 -2.93 -1.88 13.99
N ALA A 126 -2.27 -2.63 14.88
CA ALA A 126 -0.83 -2.48 15.16
C ALA A 126 0.07 -2.74 13.94
N LEU A 127 -0.44 -3.42 12.90
CA LEU A 127 0.27 -3.58 11.64
C LEU A 127 0.34 -2.27 10.83
N ALA A 128 -0.58 -1.32 11.07
CA ALA A 128 -0.60 -0.02 10.42
C ALA A 128 0.64 0.85 10.71
N PRO A 129 1.04 1.10 11.98
CA PRO A 129 2.26 1.86 12.27
C PRO A 129 3.53 1.13 11.79
N LEU A 130 3.57 -0.21 11.82
CA LEU A 130 4.67 -0.96 11.21
C LEU A 130 4.76 -0.70 9.70
N GLY A 131 3.63 -0.75 9.00
CA GLY A 131 3.54 -0.41 7.58
C GLY A 131 3.94 1.04 7.30
N ALA A 132 3.60 1.97 8.19
CA ALA A 132 4.01 3.38 8.10
C ALA A 132 5.52 3.55 8.21
N LEU A 133 6.15 2.89 9.18
CA LEU A 133 7.59 2.91 9.34
C LEU A 133 8.30 2.33 8.11
N LEU A 134 7.82 1.21 7.58
CA LEU A 134 8.35 0.62 6.34
C LEU A 134 8.23 1.57 5.16
N LEU A 135 7.09 2.27 5.03
CA LEU A 135 6.91 3.26 3.97
C LEU A 135 7.91 4.41 4.08
N LEU A 136 8.10 4.96 5.30
CA LEU A 136 9.06 6.03 5.54
C LEU A 136 10.49 5.59 5.24
N VAL A 137 10.88 4.37 5.64
CA VAL A 137 12.17 3.79 5.27
C VAL A 137 12.31 3.65 3.75
N ALA A 138 11.26 3.17 3.06
CA ALA A 138 11.29 3.04 1.60
C ALA A 138 11.50 4.38 0.90
N VAL A 139 10.79 5.42 1.34
CA VAL A 139 10.92 6.78 0.80
C VAL A 139 12.31 7.36 1.12
N ALA A 140 12.79 7.23 2.35
CA ALA A 140 14.12 7.73 2.73
C ALA A 140 15.25 7.05 1.94
N LEU A 141 15.10 5.76 1.62
CA LEU A 141 16.05 5.05 0.77
C LEU A 141 15.94 5.42 -0.71
N ALA A 142 14.81 5.96 -1.16
CA ALA A 142 14.55 6.31 -2.56
C ALA A 142 14.76 7.81 -2.87
N ALA A 143 14.89 8.64 -1.84
CA ALA A 143 15.24 10.06 -1.92
C ALA A 143 16.74 10.26 -2.11
#